data_AF-A0AAD5GA62-F1
#
_entry.id   AF-A0AAD5GA62-F1
#
_cell.length_a   1.000
_cell.length_b   1.000
_cell.length_c   1.000
_cell.angle_alpha   90.00
_cell.angle_beta   90.00
_cell.angle_gamma   90.00
#
_symmetry.space_group_name_H-M   'P 1'
#
loop_
_entity.id
_entity.type
_entity.pdbx_description
1 polymer ?
#
loop_
_entity_poly.entity_id
_entity_poly.type
_entity_poly.pdbx_seq_one_letter_code
_entity_poly.pdbx_strand_id
1 'polypeptide(L)'
;MKLVDETLDPIEYREEDIRKIIEIALMCTQSPVSVRPSMSEVVMLLSDRSRMQNPPTRKNLNMSDITIQVDSSTSPAMSMSNADATITELEGR
;
A
#
# COMPACT_ATOMS: atom_id res chain seq x y z
N MET A 1 -6.93 18.00 -16.72
CA MET A 1 -6.42 17.90 -15.34
C MET A 1 -4.91 17.98 -15.41
N LYS A 2 -4.30 18.96 -14.77
CA LYS A 2 -2.84 19.09 -14.70
C LYS A 2 -2.36 18.17 -13.57
N LEU A 3 -1.58 17.16 -13.92
CA LEU A 3 -1.14 16.11 -12.99
C LEU A 3 0.20 16.44 -12.33
N VAL A 4 0.97 17.32 -12.96
CA VAL A 4 2.32 17.71 -12.54
C VAL A 4 2.27 19.14 -12.00
N ASP A 5 2.92 19.35 -10.87
CA ASP A 5 3.05 20.67 -10.26
C ASP A 5 3.71 21.66 -11.24
N GLU A 6 3.24 22.90 -11.26
CA GLU A 6 3.74 23.93 -12.18
C GLU A 6 5.13 24.44 -11.82
N THR A 7 5.56 24.22 -10.57
CA THR A 7 6.86 24.66 -10.05
C THR A 7 8.01 23.71 -10.37
N LEU A 8 7.72 22.52 -10.91
CA LEU A 8 8.74 21.57 -11.33
C LEU A 8 9.35 21.96 -12.68
N ASP A 9 10.67 21.84 -12.81
CA ASP A 9 11.39 22.15 -14.05
C ASP A 9 11.02 21.16 -15.16
N PRO A 10 10.41 21.61 -16.28
CA PRO A 10 10.03 20.74 -17.40
C PRO A 10 11.22 20.03 -18.09
N ILE A 11 12.46 20.47 -17.85
CA ILE A 11 13.66 19.83 -18.41
C ILE A 11 14.01 18.56 -17.63
N GLU A 12 13.65 18.48 -16.34
CA GLU A 12 14.00 17.37 -15.46
C GLU A 12 13.12 16.14 -15.66
N TYR A 13 11.95 16.27 -16.29
CA TYR A 13 11.00 15.19 -16.45
C TYR A 13 10.30 15.19 -17.81
N ARG A 14 9.76 14.02 -18.17
CA ARG A 14 8.81 13.88 -19.27
C ARG A 14 7.44 13.56 -18.69
N GLU A 15 6.41 14.25 -19.17
CA GLU A 15 5.05 14.04 -18.68
C GLU A 15 4.59 12.58 -18.83
N GLU A 16 5.06 11.86 -19.85
CA GLU A 16 4.74 10.45 -20.03
C GLU A 16 5.29 9.58 -18.89
N ASP A 17 6.50 9.87 -18.41
CA ASP A 17 7.15 9.11 -17.35
C ASP A 17 6.42 9.34 -16.02
N ILE A 18 6.05 10.59 -15.71
CA ILE A 18 5.27 10.90 -14.50
C ILE A 18 3.92 10.20 -14.53
N ARG A 19 3.21 10.27 -15.66
CA ARG A 19 1.91 9.60 -15.82
C ARG A 19 2.05 8.09 -15.59
N LYS A 20 3.09 7.48 -16.15
CA LYS A 20 3.36 6.05 -16.00
C LYS A 20 3.69 5.67 -14.56
N ILE A 21 4.52 6.44 -13.86
CA ILE A 21 4.85 6.20 -12.45
C ILE A 21 3.59 6.26 -11.58
N ILE A 22 2.70 7.22 -11.83
CA ILE A 22 1.43 7.34 -11.12
C ILE A 22 0.54 6.13 -11.37
N GLU A 23 0.43 5.64 -12.61
CA GLU A 23 -0.34 4.43 -12.91
C GLU A 23 0.22 3.20 -12.19
N ILE A 24 1.55 3.02 -12.15
CA ILE A 24 2.21 1.93 -11.42
C ILE A 24 1.96 2.04 -9.91
N ALA A 25 2.08 3.23 -9.33
CA ALA A 25 1.81 3.48 -7.92
C ALA A 25 0.36 3.15 -7.54
N LEU A 26 -0.58 3.51 -8.40
CA LEU A 26 -1.99 3.16 -8.24
C LEU A 26 -2.18 1.63 -8.30
N MET A 27 -1.53 0.91 -9.21
CA MET A 27 -1.57 -0.56 -9.22
C MET A 27 -1.03 -1.18 -7.92
N CYS A 28 0.07 -0.66 -7.39
CA CYS A 28 0.71 -1.17 -6.16
C CYS A 28 -0.14 -0.97 -4.90
N THR A 29 -1.04 0.02 -4.89
CA THR A 29 -1.88 0.36 -3.73
C THR A 29 -3.31 -0.16 -3.85
N GLN A 30 -3.64 -0.86 -4.94
CA GLN A 30 -4.99 -1.39 -5.17
C GLN A 30 -5.42 -2.41 -4.10
N SER A 31 -6.72 -2.39 -3.80
CA SER A 31 -7.41 -3.43 -3.04
C SER A 31 -8.22 -4.30 -4.00
N PRO A 32 -8.32 -5.63 -3.81
CA PRO A 32 -7.66 -6.42 -2.77
C PRO A 32 -6.15 -6.58 -3.05
N VAL A 33 -5.39 -7.03 -2.04
CA VAL A 33 -3.93 -7.22 -2.18
C VAL A 33 -3.53 -8.14 -3.33
N SER A 34 -4.41 -9.05 -3.73
CA SER A 34 -4.20 -10.02 -4.80
C SER A 34 -4.13 -9.42 -6.20
N VAL A 35 -4.59 -8.17 -6.40
CA VAL A 35 -4.48 -7.48 -7.70
C VAL A 35 -3.25 -6.59 -7.81
N ARG A 36 -2.42 -6.52 -6.77
CA ARG A 36 -1.18 -5.75 -6.77
C ARG A 36 -0.11 -6.51 -7.57
N PRO A 37 0.70 -5.81 -8.39
CA PRO A 37 1.80 -6.45 -9.10
C PRO A 37 2.89 -6.93 -8.14
N SER A 38 3.57 -8.01 -8.52
CA SER A 38 4.83 -8.44 -7.91
C SER A 38 5.94 -7.42 -8.17
N MET A 39 6.98 -7.41 -7.32
CA MET A 39 8.13 -6.52 -7.52
C MET A 39 8.83 -6.73 -8.88
N SER A 40 8.87 -7.97 -9.39
CA SER A 40 9.39 -8.25 -10.74
C SER A 40 8.58 -7.58 -11.83
N GLU A 41 7.25 -7.59 -11.72
CA GLU A 41 6.37 -6.90 -12.67
C GLU A 41 6.56 -5.38 -12.56
N VAL A 42 6.69 -4.83 -11.35
CA VAL A 42 6.97 -3.40 -11.14
C VAL A 42 8.29 -2.99 -11.82
N VAL A 43 9.36 -3.76 -11.64
CA VAL A 43 10.66 -3.48 -12.29
C VAL A 43 10.56 -3.56 -13.81
N MET A 44 9.85 -4.57 -14.33
CA MET A 44 9.61 -4.69 -15.77
C MET A 44 8.83 -3.48 -16.32
N LEU A 45 7.77 -3.06 -15.61
CA LEU A 45 6.96 -1.90 -15.97
C LEU A 45 7.78 -0.61 -15.96
N LEU A 46 8.65 -0.40 -14.95
CA LEU A 46 9.53 0.76 -14.86
C LEU A 46 10.62 0.77 -15.94
N SER A 47 11.10 -0.41 -16.35
CA SER A 47 12.16 -0.56 -17.35
C SER A 47 11.64 -0.39 -18.78
N ASP A 48 10.41 -0.81 -19.04
CA ASP A 48 9.75 -0.62 -20.32
C ASP A 48 9.39 0.86 -20.51
N ARG A 49 9.45 1.38 -21.74
CA ARG A 49 8.91 2.71 -22.09
C ARG A 49 7.51 2.64 -22.72
N SER A 50 6.98 1.44 -22.91
CA SER A 50 5.63 1.25 -23.45
C SER A 50 4.54 1.68 -22.46
N ARG A 51 3.36 1.97 -23.02
CA ARG A 51 2.16 2.35 -22.27
C ARG A 51 1.52 1.09 -21.68
N MET A 52 1.06 1.16 -20.43
CA MET A 52 0.36 0.04 -19.82
C MET A 52 -0.98 -0.21 -20.51
N GLN A 53 -1.25 -1.47 -20.86
CA GLN A 53 -2.50 -1.87 -21.52
C GLN A 53 -3.69 -1.96 -20.54
N ASN A 54 -3.41 -2.18 -19.26
CA ASN A 54 -4.42 -2.38 -18.22
C ASN A 54 -4.30 -1.29 -17.14
N PRO A 55 -4.94 -0.13 -17.32
CA PRO A 55 -4.89 0.94 -16.33
C PRO A 55 -5.53 0.49 -15.01
N PRO A 56 -5.07 1.04 -13.87
CA PRO A 56 -5.63 0.72 -12.57
C PRO A 56 -7.14 1.01 -12.55
N THR A 57 -7.93 0.01 -12.18
CA THR A 57 -9.39 0.16 -12.06
C THR A 57 -9.70 1.15 -10.94
N ARG A 58 -10.42 2.24 -11.23
CA ARG A 58 -10.96 3.10 -10.18
C ARG A 58 -12.01 2.33 -9.40
N LYS A 59 -11.65 1.82 -8.22
CA LYS A 59 -12.62 1.23 -7.30
C LYS A 59 -13.30 2.34 -6.50
N ASN A 60 -14.63 2.31 -6.48
CA ASN A 60 -15.40 3.10 -5.54
C ASN A 60 -15.12 2.50 -4.15
N LEU A 61 -14.35 3.21 -3.32
CA LEU A 61 -14.10 2.80 -1.94
C LEU A 61 -15.45 2.92 -1.21
N ASN A 62 -16.12 1.79 -0.98
CA ASN A 62 -17.33 1.79 -0.15
C ASN A 62 -16.86 1.93 1.31
N MET A 63 -17.04 3.14 1.87
CA MET A 63 -16.55 3.56 3.20
C MET A 63 -17.04 2.65 4.34
N SER A 64 -18.03 1.78 4.09
CA SER A 64 -18.59 0.83 5.04
C SER A 64 -17.59 -0.18 5.63
N ASP A 65 -16.43 -0.41 4.99
CA ASP A 65 -15.39 -1.31 5.52
C ASP A 65 -14.37 -0.61 6.47
N ILE A 66 -14.40 0.72 6.58
CA ILE A 66 -13.55 1.46 7.52
C ILE A 66 -14.27 1.54 8.87
N THR A 67 -14.39 0.40 9.56
CA THR A 67 -14.82 0.40 10.96
C THR A 67 -13.58 0.64 11.82
N ILE A 68 -13.34 1.89 12.23
CA ILE A 68 -12.40 2.15 13.33
C ILE A 68 -13.10 1.64 14.60
N GLN A 69 -12.80 0.42 15.03
CA GLN A 69 -13.23 -0.08 16.33
C GLN A 69 -12.48 0.73 17.39
N VAL A 70 -13.10 1.81 17.87
CA VAL A 70 -12.70 2.49 19.10
C VAL A 70 -13.35 1.71 20.23
N ASP A 71 -12.56 0.86 20.86
CA ASP A 71 -12.87 0.02 22.00
C ASP A 71 -13.35 0.87 23.19
N SER A 72 -14.67 1.10 23.25
CA SER A 72 -15.37 1.57 24.44
C SER A 72 -15.68 0.37 25.33
N SER A 73 -15.02 0.35 26.48
CA SER A 73 -15.02 -0.73 27.46
C SER A 73 -16.42 -1.01 28.04
N THR A 74 -16.89 -2.27 27.99
CA THR A 74 -17.75 -2.90 29.01
C THR A 74 -17.66 -4.42 28.83
N SER A 75 -16.96 -5.12 29.74
CA SER A 75 -16.85 -6.60 29.77
C SER A 75 -18.07 -7.21 30.48
N PRO A 76 -18.47 -8.49 30.23
CA PRO A 76 -17.81 -9.59 30.94
C PRO A 76 -17.78 -10.94 30.16
N ALA A 77 -16.56 -11.39 29.84
CA ALA A 77 -16.10 -12.79 29.84
C ALA A 77 -14.79 -12.84 29.05
N MET A 78 -13.72 -12.34 29.65
CA MET A 78 -12.37 -12.54 29.12
C MET A 78 -12.04 -14.03 29.27
N SER A 79 -12.16 -14.81 28.20
CA SER A 79 -11.40 -16.05 28.10
C SER A 79 -9.93 -15.66 27.96
N MET A 80 -9.18 -15.84 29.04
CA MET A 80 -7.76 -15.52 29.09
C MET A 80 -6.96 -16.52 28.25
N SER A 81 -6.18 -16.03 27.29
CA SER A 81 -5.17 -16.85 26.61
C SER A 81 -4.03 -17.15 27.58
N ASN A 82 -3.75 -18.43 27.76
CA ASN A 82 -2.63 -18.96 28.52
C ASN A 82 -1.36 -18.97 27.65
N ALA A 83 -0.66 -17.84 27.59
CA ALA A 83 0.70 -17.79 27.09
C ALA A 83 1.67 -18.05 28.24
N ASP A 84 2.25 -19.25 28.27
CA ASP A 84 3.33 -19.62 29.19
C ASP A 84 4.66 -19.06 28.65
N ALA A 85 5.35 -18.24 29.44
CA ALA A 85 6.61 -17.61 29.05
C ALA A 85 7.69 -17.98 30.08
N THR A 86 8.72 -18.70 29.64
CA THR A 86 9.89 -19.06 30.46
C THR A 86 10.95 -17.99 30.33
N ILE A 87 11.36 -17.38 31.45
CA ILE A 87 12.45 -16.41 31.52
C ILE A 87 13.69 -17.16 32.03
N THR A 88 14.77 -17.17 31.25
CA THR A 88 16.08 -17.64 31.72
C THR A 88 16.88 -16.42 32.15
N GLU A 89 17.23 -16.33 33.44
CA GLU A 89 18.14 -15.31 33.94
C GLU A 89 19.58 -15.67 33.56
N LEU A 90 20.25 -14.78 32.84
CA LEU A 90 21.68 -14.86 32.54
C LEU A 90 22.44 -14.16 33.66
N GLU A 91 23.01 -14.93 34.58
CA GLU A 91 23.91 -14.40 35.60
C GLU A 91 25.31 -14.21 34.98
N GLY A 92 25.74 -12.96 34.83
CA GLY A 92 27.07 -12.60 34.35
C GLY A 92 28.08 -12.58 35.48
N ARG A 93 29.19 -13.32 35.32
CA ARG A 93 30.40 -13.14 36.11
C ARG A 93 31.62 -13.08 35.22
#